data_AF-A0A1H9SGX5-F1
#
_entry.id   AF-A0A1H9SGX5-F1
#
_cell.length_a   1.000
_cell.length_b   1.000
_cell.length_c   1.000
_cell.angle_alpha   90.00
_cell.angle_beta   90.00
_cell.angle_gamma   90.00
#
_symmetry.space_group_name_H-M   'P 1'
#
loop_
_entity.id
_entity.type
_entity.pdbx_description
1 polymer ?
#
loop_
_entity_poly.entity_id
_entity_poly.type
_entity_poly.pdbx_seq_one_letter_code
_entity_poly.pdbx_strand_id
1 'polypeptide(L)'
;MAQAAATYEPVPVKVNLKEVYDVILHEGLTTYKTKNSNAPLPKQVEAAKVNARSKKGAVFVVRSKEDFQTSGVKGYIVTSKESLLEDAPGLTHFTPNVFRQYGYTDDSRRVIHGFEERNLLQINTFVVDIDTKRYTVQDILLTCLDHSIGLPTLIVASERGYQVYFVLEKPLFITNKNDFRGLTVAKRISDNLKRSLKDVEADVFCNDFGFFRLPKASTIVFSQLNNTYSMAEFINWSTRYDDNNQRPLFVVPTKLSKASVIDSEWFQALIKAVDIKGQKGQIGRNNAIFTLALVCFSEGWDKSRTYDFLDEYNYNLRHPLNGSTIHSILNSAYSGKYKGASKEYIEALLDLHVNNGHSITVSTGGNVWYKFKKDREDRIRSHYDEWEQDIITYITAENEPSEPFIWRTQKEICEALGISQSTLNQVIKTSTKILKTVHGKGRYSKTGWTTVALFIQYAMDQLQASKAKYRKQLLQIIQEWTEVLEQLPSYKKLMNSLHQLIFNSHDQATVKTFEESG
;
A
#
# COMPACT_ATOMS: atom_id res chain seq x y z
N MET A 1 25.59 13.61 27.31
CA MET A 1 26.06 14.27 26.08
C MET A 1 25.23 13.72 24.93
N ALA A 2 24.34 14.51 24.35
CA ALA A 2 23.55 14.10 23.19
C ALA A 2 24.46 14.08 21.97
N GLN A 3 24.74 12.90 21.41
CA GLN A 3 25.33 12.80 20.08
C GLN A 3 24.35 13.41 19.09
N ALA A 4 24.76 14.50 18.44
CA ALA A 4 24.06 15.03 17.28
C ALA A 4 24.00 13.92 16.23
N ALA A 5 22.80 13.45 15.90
CA ALA A 5 22.60 12.54 14.78
C ALA A 5 23.15 13.22 13.54
N ALA A 6 24.19 12.64 12.93
CA ALA A 6 24.73 13.13 11.68
C ALA A 6 23.59 13.16 10.65
N THR A 7 23.23 14.34 10.17
CA THR A 7 22.23 14.52 9.12
C THR A 7 22.78 13.90 7.84
N TYR A 8 22.23 12.75 7.46
CA TYR A 8 22.52 12.10 6.18
C TYR A 8 21.98 12.97 5.04
N GLU A 9 22.87 13.52 4.22
CA GLU A 9 22.50 14.19 2.98
C GLU A 9 22.57 13.18 1.82
N PRO A 10 21.43 12.76 1.26
CA PRO A 10 21.39 11.80 0.17
C PRO A 10 21.95 12.42 -1.12
N VAL A 11 22.83 11.69 -1.81
CA VAL A 11 23.43 12.13 -3.08
C VAL A 11 22.44 11.95 -4.23
N PRO A 12 22.16 12.98 -5.03
CA PRO A 12 21.30 12.84 -6.20
C PRO A 12 21.90 11.88 -7.24
N VAL A 13 21.06 11.06 -7.86
CA VAL A 13 21.46 10.14 -8.93
C VAL A 13 21.30 10.80 -10.30
N LYS A 14 22.23 10.50 -11.22
CA LYS A 14 22.15 11.00 -12.59
C LYS A 14 21.01 10.30 -13.34
N VAL A 15 19.97 11.05 -13.68
CA VAL A 15 18.77 10.53 -14.36
C VAL A 15 18.32 11.43 -15.49
N ASN A 16 17.73 10.85 -16.53
CA ASN A 16 17.11 11.59 -17.62
C ASN A 16 15.69 12.01 -17.22
N LEU A 17 15.48 13.30 -16.93
CA LEU A 17 14.16 13.81 -16.49
C LEU A 17 13.04 13.57 -17.50
N LYS A 18 13.35 13.52 -18.79
CA LYS A 18 12.36 13.19 -19.81
C LYS A 18 11.82 11.77 -19.59
N GLU A 19 12.70 10.80 -19.36
CA GLU A 19 12.32 9.41 -19.09
C GLU A 19 11.53 9.28 -17.78
N VAL A 20 11.93 10.02 -16.74
CA VAL A 20 11.19 10.08 -15.46
C VAL A 20 9.75 10.53 -15.68
N TYR A 21 9.54 11.63 -16.42
CA TYR A 21 8.20 12.13 -16.70
C TYR A 21 7.43 11.25 -17.70
N ASP A 22 8.13 10.58 -18.62
CA ASP A 22 7.51 9.59 -19.51
C ASP A 22 6.94 8.40 -18.72
N VAL A 23 7.67 7.92 -17.71
CA VAL A 23 7.23 6.83 -16.81
C VAL A 23 6.10 7.30 -15.90
N ILE A 24 6.25 8.41 -15.17
CA ILE A 24 5.24 8.87 -14.19
C ILE A 24 3.93 9.28 -14.88
N LEU A 25 3.99 9.90 -16.06
CA LEU A 25 2.80 10.46 -16.70
C LEU A 25 2.20 9.57 -17.79
N HIS A 26 2.91 8.51 -18.21
CA HIS A 26 2.56 7.67 -19.36
C HIS A 26 2.10 8.52 -20.55
N GLU A 27 1.00 8.16 -21.20
CA GLU A 27 0.38 8.96 -22.26
C GLU A 27 -0.70 9.91 -21.74
N GLY A 28 -0.73 10.26 -20.45
CA GLY A 28 -1.82 11.07 -19.89
C GLY A 28 -1.80 12.54 -20.34
N LEU A 29 -0.64 13.07 -20.73
CA LEU A 29 -0.44 14.40 -21.32
C LEU A 29 -0.02 14.30 -22.78
N THR A 30 -0.11 15.40 -23.54
CA THR A 30 0.52 15.45 -24.86
C THR A 30 2.04 15.45 -24.74
N THR A 31 2.73 14.90 -25.73
CA THR A 31 4.21 14.96 -25.77
C THR A 31 4.72 16.39 -25.89
N TYR A 32 4.15 17.16 -26.84
CA TYR A 32 4.56 18.52 -27.16
C TYR A 32 3.45 19.53 -26.87
N LYS A 33 3.84 20.80 -26.72
CA LYS A 33 2.94 21.95 -26.61
C LYS A 33 2.13 22.09 -27.90
N THR A 34 0.87 22.49 -27.77
CA THR A 34 0.00 22.80 -28.92
C THR A 34 0.35 24.13 -29.59
N LYS A 35 1.00 25.04 -28.85
CA LYS A 35 1.48 26.33 -29.34
C LYS A 35 2.91 26.55 -28.85
N ASN A 36 3.74 27.17 -29.67
CA ASN A 36 5.13 27.52 -29.32
C ASN A 36 5.96 26.31 -28.83
N SER A 37 5.79 25.15 -29.48
CA SER A 37 6.65 23.97 -29.25
C SER A 37 8.04 24.21 -29.84
N ASN A 38 9.06 23.74 -29.13
CA ASN A 38 10.45 23.72 -29.57
C ASN A 38 10.72 22.53 -30.51
N ALA A 39 9.79 21.58 -30.63
CA ALA A 39 9.92 20.43 -31.51
C ALA A 39 9.64 20.80 -32.98
N PRO A 40 10.36 20.20 -33.95
CA PRO A 40 10.03 20.35 -35.37
C PRO A 40 8.61 19.88 -35.70
N LEU A 41 7.95 20.55 -36.65
CA LEU A 41 6.57 20.25 -37.07
C LEU A 41 6.33 18.76 -37.40
N PRO A 42 7.22 18.02 -38.10
CA PRO A 42 7.01 16.60 -38.35
C PRO A 42 6.85 15.76 -37.08
N LYS A 43 7.67 16.01 -36.05
CA LYS A 43 7.59 15.32 -34.75
C LYS A 43 6.30 15.65 -34.01
N GLN A 44 5.83 16.90 -34.12
CA GLN A 44 4.56 17.30 -33.52
C GLN A 44 3.38 16.57 -34.18
N VAL A 45 3.37 16.43 -35.51
CA VAL A 45 2.32 15.73 -36.25
C VAL A 45 2.26 14.24 -35.89
N GLU A 46 3.42 13.57 -35.80
CA GLU A 46 3.48 12.17 -35.37
C GLU A 46 2.97 11.99 -33.94
N ALA A 47 3.44 12.84 -33.01
CA ALA A 47 2.97 12.81 -31.63
C ALA A 47 1.47 13.09 -31.53
N ALA A 48 0.91 13.98 -32.35
CA ALA A 48 -0.52 14.26 -32.38
C ALA A 48 -1.34 13.02 -32.79
N LYS A 49 -0.87 12.21 -33.75
CA LYS A 49 -1.52 10.94 -34.13
C LYS A 49 -1.54 9.95 -32.98
N VAL A 50 -0.45 9.84 -32.22
CA VAL A 50 -0.40 8.99 -31.02
C VAL A 50 -1.33 9.56 -29.93
N ASN A 51 -1.30 10.87 -29.71
CA ASN A 51 -2.12 11.54 -28.72
C ASN A 51 -3.63 11.37 -28.99
N ALA A 52 -4.05 11.25 -30.24
CA ALA A 52 -5.45 11.02 -30.60
C ALA A 52 -6.00 9.65 -30.18
N ARG A 53 -5.13 8.67 -29.84
CA ARG A 53 -5.54 7.31 -29.46
C ARG A 53 -6.14 7.20 -28.07
N SER A 54 -5.84 8.16 -27.19
CA SER A 54 -6.27 8.12 -25.79
C SER A 54 -6.59 9.53 -25.29
N LYS A 55 -7.56 9.62 -24.38
CA LYS A 55 -7.96 10.90 -23.81
C LYS A 55 -6.78 11.52 -23.04
N LYS A 56 -6.49 12.79 -23.30
CA LYS A 56 -5.48 13.56 -22.57
C LYS A 56 -6.12 14.38 -21.45
N GLY A 57 -5.38 14.54 -20.37
CA GLY A 57 -5.77 15.37 -19.25
C GLY A 57 -4.75 16.47 -18.98
N ALA A 58 -4.69 16.89 -17.73
CA ALA A 58 -3.69 17.83 -17.26
C ALA A 58 -3.16 17.41 -15.89
N VAL A 59 -2.00 17.97 -15.55
CA VAL A 59 -1.47 17.98 -14.19
C VAL A 59 -1.43 19.41 -13.68
N PHE A 60 -1.49 19.57 -12.37
CA PHE A 60 -1.36 20.85 -11.72
C PHE A 60 0.07 21.02 -11.23
N VAL A 61 0.60 22.23 -11.32
CA VAL A 61 1.96 22.56 -10.86
C VAL A 61 1.96 23.83 -10.02
N VAL A 62 2.90 23.89 -9.07
CA VAL A 62 3.05 24.99 -8.12
C VAL A 62 4.52 25.39 -8.03
N ARG A 63 4.79 26.69 -7.91
CA ARG A 63 6.15 27.24 -7.87
C ARG A 63 6.76 27.15 -6.47
N SER A 64 6.00 27.37 -5.42
CA SER A 64 6.50 27.37 -4.04
C SER A 64 5.57 26.63 -3.06
N LYS A 65 6.04 26.33 -1.84
CA LYS A 65 5.15 25.71 -0.83
C LYS A 65 4.16 26.73 -0.28
N GLU A 66 4.52 28.00 -0.31
CA GLU A 66 3.77 29.17 0.17
C GLU A 66 2.55 29.48 -0.71
N ASP A 67 2.51 28.91 -1.92
CA ASP A 67 1.40 29.01 -2.86
C ASP A 67 0.21 28.11 -2.50
N PHE A 68 0.36 27.21 -1.52
CA PHE A 68 -0.76 26.47 -0.91
C PHE A 68 -1.48 27.33 0.13
N GLN A 69 -2.35 28.24 -0.33
CA GLN A 69 -3.03 29.20 0.54
C GLN A 69 -4.41 28.69 0.98
N THR A 70 -4.89 29.19 2.12
CA THR A 70 -6.24 28.83 2.62
C THR A 70 -7.36 29.27 1.67
N SER A 71 -7.14 30.32 0.89
CA SER A 71 -8.08 30.85 -0.10
C SER A 71 -8.04 30.12 -1.45
N GLY A 72 -7.12 29.16 -1.64
CA GLY A 72 -6.92 28.44 -2.90
C GLY A 72 -5.45 28.19 -3.20
N VAL A 73 -5.19 27.36 -4.22
CA VAL A 73 -3.81 27.00 -4.61
C VAL A 73 -3.38 27.91 -5.75
N LYS A 74 -2.32 28.69 -5.53
CA LYS A 74 -1.70 29.48 -6.59
C LYS A 74 -0.81 28.59 -7.46
N GLY A 75 -1.03 28.57 -8.75
CA GLY A 75 -0.34 27.64 -9.63
C GLY A 75 -0.86 27.71 -11.05
N TYR A 76 -0.48 26.74 -11.86
CA TYR A 76 -0.96 26.65 -13.22
C TYR A 76 -1.10 25.20 -13.68
N ILE A 77 -1.79 25.05 -14.80
CA ILE A 77 -2.17 23.76 -15.38
C ILE A 77 -1.23 23.44 -16.54
N VAL A 78 -0.67 22.23 -16.52
CA VAL A 78 0.25 21.73 -17.55
C VAL A 78 -0.41 20.57 -18.30
N THR A 79 -0.48 20.69 -19.63
CA THR A 79 -1.12 19.73 -20.53
C THR A 79 -0.15 18.99 -21.44
N SER A 80 1.14 19.36 -21.43
CA SER A 80 2.18 18.71 -22.22
C SER A 80 3.42 18.38 -21.38
N LYS A 81 4.08 17.27 -21.70
CA LYS A 81 5.35 16.87 -21.07
C LYS A 81 6.48 17.83 -21.39
N GLU A 82 6.49 18.39 -22.61
CA GLU A 82 7.44 19.43 -23.01
C GLU A 82 7.36 20.65 -22.07
N SER A 83 6.17 21.18 -21.80
CA SER A 83 5.99 22.26 -20.83
C SER A 83 6.48 21.88 -19.43
N LEU A 84 6.14 20.68 -18.95
CA LEU A 84 6.56 20.24 -17.62
C LEU A 84 8.09 20.17 -17.52
N LEU A 85 8.75 19.65 -18.56
CA LEU A 85 10.20 19.51 -18.61
C LEU A 85 10.91 20.86 -18.65
N GLU A 86 10.41 21.80 -19.45
CA GLU A 86 10.94 23.17 -19.53
C GLU A 86 10.79 23.93 -18.20
N ASP A 87 9.63 23.79 -17.55
CA ASP A 87 9.30 24.54 -16.34
C ASP A 87 9.82 23.89 -15.05
N ALA A 88 10.19 22.61 -15.09
CA ALA A 88 10.61 21.82 -13.93
C ALA A 88 11.64 22.53 -13.01
N PRO A 89 12.66 23.26 -13.52
CA PRO A 89 13.58 24.00 -12.66
C PRO A 89 12.89 24.95 -11.68
N GLY A 90 11.84 25.65 -12.12
CA GLY A 90 11.12 26.68 -11.35
C GLY A 90 9.87 26.19 -10.62
N LEU A 91 9.62 24.88 -10.58
CA LEU A 91 8.46 24.26 -9.94
C LEU A 91 8.86 23.49 -8.68
N THR A 92 8.00 23.41 -7.67
CA THR A 92 8.28 22.65 -6.44
C THR A 92 7.37 21.44 -6.28
N HIS A 93 6.11 21.57 -6.67
CA HIS A 93 5.11 20.52 -6.51
C HIS A 93 4.32 20.33 -7.80
N PHE A 94 3.83 19.11 -7.99
CA PHE A 94 2.91 18.76 -9.05
C PHE A 94 1.96 17.64 -8.61
N THR A 95 0.92 17.41 -9.40
CA THR A 95 0.12 16.19 -9.29
C THR A 95 0.68 15.13 -10.24
N PRO A 96 1.19 13.99 -9.77
CA PRO A 96 1.75 12.96 -10.64
C PRO A 96 0.66 12.14 -11.36
N ASN A 97 -0.58 12.24 -10.89
CA ASN A 97 -1.76 11.66 -11.52
C ASN A 97 -2.48 12.71 -12.37
N VAL A 98 -3.18 12.25 -13.42
CA VAL A 98 -3.70 13.11 -14.48
C VAL A 98 -5.19 13.35 -14.29
N PHE A 99 -5.65 14.59 -14.49
CA PHE A 99 -7.02 15.02 -14.25
C PHE A 99 -7.75 15.34 -15.56
N ARG A 100 -9.05 15.03 -15.61
CA ARG A 100 -9.93 15.23 -16.77
C ARG A 100 -10.68 16.56 -16.75
N GLN A 101 -10.86 17.13 -15.56
CA GLN A 101 -11.51 18.42 -15.31
C GLN A 101 -10.55 19.28 -14.51
N TYR A 102 -10.28 20.48 -15.01
CA TYR A 102 -9.30 21.40 -14.46
C TYR A 102 -9.65 22.82 -14.94
N GLY A 103 -9.34 23.83 -14.14
CA GLY A 103 -9.65 25.21 -14.48
C GLY A 103 -9.02 26.20 -13.49
N TYR A 104 -9.39 27.46 -13.67
CA TYR A 104 -8.99 28.56 -12.79
C TYR A 104 -10.24 29.18 -12.18
N THR A 105 -10.16 29.56 -10.90
CA THR A 105 -11.27 30.23 -10.21
C THR A 105 -11.29 31.73 -10.48
N ASP A 106 -10.23 32.27 -11.07
CA ASP A 106 -10.05 33.69 -11.37
C ASP A 106 -9.69 33.93 -12.83
N ASP A 107 -10.11 35.07 -13.37
CA ASP A 107 -9.84 35.47 -14.75
C ASP A 107 -8.36 35.70 -15.03
N SER A 108 -7.57 36.05 -14.00
CA SER A 108 -6.13 36.21 -14.11
C SER A 108 -5.37 34.87 -14.18
N ARG A 109 -6.10 33.75 -14.07
CA ARG A 109 -5.59 32.37 -14.15
C ARG A 109 -4.44 32.09 -13.19
N ARG A 110 -4.57 32.56 -11.95
CA ARG A 110 -3.56 32.38 -10.90
C ARG A 110 -3.91 31.30 -9.89
N VAL A 111 -5.20 31.06 -9.67
CA VAL A 111 -5.72 30.13 -8.67
C VAL A 111 -6.36 28.95 -9.37
N ILE A 112 -5.73 27.79 -9.25
CA ILE A 112 -6.15 26.55 -9.89
C ILE A 112 -7.22 25.83 -9.08
N HIS A 113 -8.13 25.12 -9.76
CA HIS A 113 -9.07 24.19 -9.13
C HIS A 113 -9.28 22.94 -9.99
N GLY A 114 -9.92 21.94 -9.40
CA GLY A 114 -10.26 20.68 -10.07
C GLY A 114 -9.35 19.51 -9.75
N PHE A 115 -8.34 19.67 -8.89
CA PHE A 115 -7.46 18.61 -8.36
C PHE A 115 -8.16 17.69 -7.32
N GLU A 116 -9.46 17.46 -7.48
CA GLU A 116 -10.26 16.58 -6.64
C GLU A 116 -10.29 15.15 -7.21
N GLU A 117 -10.38 14.14 -6.36
CA GLU A 117 -10.31 12.71 -6.77
C GLU A 117 -11.36 12.33 -7.84
N ARG A 118 -12.58 12.92 -7.78
CA ARG A 118 -13.63 12.70 -8.79
C ARG A 118 -13.23 13.15 -10.20
N ASN A 119 -12.26 14.06 -10.29
CA ASN A 119 -11.75 14.62 -11.54
C ASN A 119 -10.53 13.88 -12.06
N LEU A 120 -9.97 12.92 -11.31
CA LEU A 120 -8.87 12.06 -11.79
C LEU A 120 -9.30 11.40 -13.09
N LEU A 121 -8.53 11.56 -14.17
CA LEU A 121 -8.66 10.82 -15.41
C LEU A 121 -8.08 9.42 -15.26
N GLN A 122 -6.87 9.35 -14.73
CA GLN A 122 -6.10 8.13 -14.53
C GLN A 122 -5.16 8.29 -13.33
N ILE A 123 -4.99 7.20 -12.60
CA ILE A 123 -3.96 7.05 -11.58
C ILE A 123 -2.79 6.34 -12.26
N ASN A 124 -1.62 6.97 -12.20
CA ASN A 124 -0.38 6.46 -12.75
C ASN A 124 0.57 6.02 -11.65
N THR A 125 0.54 6.71 -10.49
CA THR A 125 1.49 6.45 -9.42
C THR A 125 0.79 6.56 -8.07
N PHE A 126 1.26 5.74 -7.14
CA PHE A 126 1.07 5.93 -5.71
C PHE A 126 2.31 6.62 -5.15
N VAL A 127 2.13 7.53 -4.21
CA VAL A 127 3.24 8.22 -3.54
C VAL A 127 3.02 8.15 -2.04
N VAL A 128 4.08 7.78 -1.32
CA VAL A 128 4.11 7.79 0.15
C VAL A 128 5.06 8.88 0.60
N ASP A 129 4.59 9.76 1.50
CA ASP A 129 5.42 10.81 2.10
C ASP A 129 6.04 10.32 3.41
N ILE A 130 7.32 10.64 3.63
CA ILE A 130 8.08 10.34 4.84
C ILE A 130 8.63 11.67 5.31
N ASP A 131 8.08 12.22 6.39
CA ASP A 131 8.37 13.57 6.89
C ASP A 131 9.61 13.65 7.81
N THR A 132 10.59 12.78 7.58
CA THR A 132 11.83 12.71 8.38
C THR A 132 13.06 12.34 7.55
N LYS A 133 14.22 12.87 7.95
CA LYS A 133 15.55 12.51 7.41
C LYS A 133 16.31 11.48 8.26
N ARG A 134 15.67 10.97 9.31
CA ARG A 134 16.27 10.00 10.23
C ARG A 134 16.67 8.70 9.54
N TYR A 135 15.89 8.28 8.55
CA TYR A 135 16.11 7.07 7.77
C TYR A 135 16.91 7.38 6.51
N THR A 136 17.87 6.53 6.20
CA THR A 136 18.61 6.58 4.94
C THR A 136 17.73 6.10 3.79
N VAL A 137 18.17 6.36 2.55
CA VAL A 137 17.50 5.80 1.37
C VAL A 137 17.48 4.27 1.43
N GLN A 138 18.56 3.66 1.94
CA GLN A 138 18.70 2.22 2.08
C GLN A 138 17.70 1.64 3.09
N ASP A 139 17.47 2.32 4.21
CA ASP A 139 16.47 1.91 5.20
C ASP A 139 15.07 1.88 4.56
N ILE A 140 14.71 2.92 3.80
CA ILE A 140 13.43 2.99 3.07
C ILE A 140 13.31 1.83 2.06
N LEU A 141 14.37 1.55 1.30
CA LEU A 141 14.38 0.43 0.35
C LEU A 141 14.22 -0.92 1.05
N LEU A 142 14.91 -1.12 2.18
CA LEU A 142 14.83 -2.35 2.95
C LEU A 142 13.44 -2.55 3.53
N THR A 143 12.82 -1.51 4.09
CA THR A 143 11.43 -1.57 4.58
C THR A 143 10.44 -1.92 3.46
N CYS A 144 10.63 -1.40 2.23
CA CYS A 144 9.80 -1.79 1.10
C CYS A 144 9.93 -3.28 0.75
N LEU A 145 11.13 -3.86 0.92
CA LEU A 145 11.38 -5.29 0.71
C LEU A 145 10.83 -6.15 1.84
N ASP A 146 11.01 -5.75 3.10
CA ASP A 146 10.53 -6.47 4.28
C ASP A 146 9.00 -6.61 4.24
N HIS A 147 8.30 -5.55 3.81
CA HIS A 147 6.85 -5.56 3.62
C HIS A 147 6.42 -6.15 2.27
N SER A 148 7.35 -6.76 1.52
CA SER A 148 7.10 -7.45 0.25
C SER A 148 6.37 -6.59 -0.81
N ILE A 149 6.56 -5.27 -0.75
CA ILE A 149 6.05 -4.32 -1.75
C ILE A 149 6.89 -4.43 -3.02
N GLY A 150 8.18 -4.74 -2.88
CA GLY A 150 9.20 -4.58 -3.92
C GLY A 150 9.87 -3.21 -3.84
N LEU A 151 10.87 -2.95 -4.67
CA LEU A 151 11.56 -1.66 -4.66
C LEU A 151 10.64 -0.54 -5.16
N PRO A 152 10.78 0.71 -4.73
CA PRO A 152 10.07 1.81 -5.37
C PRO A 152 10.56 2.03 -6.81
N THR A 153 9.81 2.81 -7.60
CA THR A 153 10.26 3.27 -8.92
C THR A 153 11.25 4.44 -8.78
N LEU A 154 11.00 5.31 -7.80
CA LEU A 154 11.76 6.54 -7.57
C LEU A 154 11.65 6.96 -6.10
N ILE A 155 12.71 7.53 -5.54
CA ILE A 155 12.64 8.28 -4.27
C ILE A 155 13.10 9.71 -4.52
N VAL A 156 12.28 10.66 -4.09
CA VAL A 156 12.55 12.11 -4.18
C VAL A 156 12.81 12.63 -2.78
N ALA A 157 13.98 13.22 -2.55
CA ALA A 157 14.29 13.92 -1.32
C ALA A 157 13.56 15.28 -1.28
N SER A 158 12.97 15.58 -0.12
CA SER A 158 12.51 16.91 0.25
C SER A 158 13.46 17.51 1.31
N GLU A 159 13.21 18.76 1.72
CA GLU A 159 13.96 19.39 2.82
C GLU A 159 13.82 18.62 4.15
N ARG A 160 12.65 18.04 4.41
CA ARG A 160 12.32 17.41 5.70
C ARG A 160 12.31 15.89 5.67
N GLY A 161 12.32 15.28 4.48
CA GLY A 161 12.30 13.83 4.37
C GLY A 161 12.29 13.33 2.92
N TYR A 162 11.41 12.41 2.59
CA TYR A 162 11.41 11.69 1.31
C TYR A 162 10.00 11.42 0.80
N GLN A 163 9.85 11.36 -0.52
CA GLN A 163 8.64 10.88 -1.17
C GLN A 163 8.97 9.67 -2.04
N VAL A 164 8.28 8.57 -1.76
CA VAL A 164 8.53 7.26 -2.36
C VAL A 164 7.45 7.01 -3.41
N TYR A 165 7.87 6.85 -4.67
CA TYR A 165 6.98 6.70 -5.81
C TYR A 165 6.91 5.24 -6.25
N PHE A 166 5.69 4.75 -6.38
CA PHE A 166 5.35 3.45 -6.91
C PHE A 166 4.51 3.63 -8.17
N VAL A 167 5.17 3.58 -9.34
CA VAL A 167 4.53 3.85 -10.63
C VAL A 167 3.91 2.57 -11.18
N LEU A 168 2.68 2.68 -11.70
CA LEU A 168 2.00 1.59 -12.37
C LEU A 168 2.62 1.33 -13.74
N GLU A 169 2.73 0.08 -14.17
CA GLU A 169 3.14 -0.25 -15.54
C GLU A 169 2.12 0.27 -16.57
N LYS A 170 0.82 0.20 -16.21
CA LYS A 170 -0.31 0.69 -17.00
C LYS A 170 -1.20 1.58 -16.13
N PRO A 171 -1.60 2.78 -16.61
CA PRO A 171 -2.50 3.66 -15.88
C PRO A 171 -3.82 2.98 -15.50
N LEU A 172 -4.27 3.21 -14.27
CA LEU A 172 -5.63 2.88 -13.84
C LEU A 172 -6.56 4.04 -14.24
N PHE A 173 -7.31 3.86 -15.33
CA PHE A 173 -8.31 4.83 -15.75
C PHE A 173 -9.50 4.86 -14.79
N ILE A 174 -9.82 6.05 -14.30
CA ILE A 174 -10.95 6.23 -13.39
C ILE A 174 -12.22 6.45 -14.21
N THR A 175 -13.29 5.75 -13.83
CA THR A 175 -14.62 5.94 -14.39
C THR A 175 -15.62 6.16 -13.26
N ASN A 176 -16.59 7.02 -13.48
CA ASN A 176 -17.76 7.15 -12.61
C ASN A 176 -18.73 5.96 -12.73
N LYS A 177 -18.56 5.13 -13.79
CA LYS A 177 -19.28 3.86 -13.93
C LYS A 177 -18.96 2.96 -12.73
N ASN A 178 -19.99 2.34 -12.15
CA ASN A 178 -19.90 1.53 -10.93
C ASN A 178 -19.43 2.31 -9.69
N ASP A 179 -19.92 3.53 -9.48
CA ASP A 179 -19.72 4.30 -8.24
C ASP A 179 -18.24 4.46 -7.85
N PHE A 180 -17.39 4.74 -8.84
CA PHE A 180 -15.95 4.90 -8.65
C PHE A 180 -15.24 3.71 -7.98
N ARG A 181 -15.72 2.48 -8.15
CA ARG A 181 -15.12 1.27 -7.53
C ARG A 181 -13.59 1.17 -7.71
N GLY A 182 -13.07 1.55 -8.88
CA GLY A 182 -11.62 1.57 -9.14
C GLY A 182 -10.86 2.56 -8.25
N LEU A 183 -11.45 3.73 -7.95
CA LEU A 183 -10.89 4.71 -7.02
C LEU A 183 -10.89 4.17 -5.59
N THR A 184 -11.97 3.50 -5.16
CA THR A 184 -12.04 2.90 -3.82
C THR A 184 -10.92 1.87 -3.61
N VAL A 185 -10.68 1.00 -4.59
CA VAL A 185 -9.58 0.02 -4.54
C VAL A 185 -8.22 0.73 -4.53
N ALA A 186 -8.03 1.75 -5.36
CA ALA A 186 -6.77 2.50 -5.39
C ALA A 186 -6.48 3.23 -4.07
N LYS A 187 -7.49 3.85 -3.45
CA LYS A 187 -7.35 4.48 -2.13
C LYS A 187 -6.96 3.47 -1.06
N ARG A 188 -7.50 2.25 -1.15
CA ARG A 188 -7.15 1.18 -0.22
C ARG A 188 -5.69 0.75 -0.36
N ILE A 189 -5.21 0.60 -1.60
CA ILE A 189 -3.79 0.33 -1.88
C ILE A 189 -2.91 1.47 -1.36
N SER A 190 -3.30 2.73 -1.61
CA SER A 190 -2.59 3.91 -1.08
C SER A 190 -2.49 3.88 0.45
N ASP A 191 -3.60 3.64 1.15
CA ASP A 191 -3.65 3.50 2.62
C ASP A 191 -2.72 2.39 3.10
N ASN A 192 -2.74 1.23 2.44
CA ASN A 192 -1.90 0.10 2.82
C ASN A 192 -0.41 0.37 2.55
N LEU A 193 -0.05 1.01 1.44
CA LEU A 193 1.33 1.42 1.16
C LEU A 193 1.86 2.33 2.27
N LYS A 194 1.09 3.36 2.63
CA LYS A 194 1.47 4.29 3.70
C LYS A 194 1.64 3.59 5.05
N ARG A 195 0.73 2.66 5.39
CA ARG A 195 0.80 1.89 6.65
C ARG A 195 1.95 0.89 6.68
N SER A 196 2.24 0.24 5.56
CA SER A 196 3.34 -0.72 5.47
C SER A 196 4.70 -0.04 5.69
N LEU A 197 4.83 1.24 5.35
CA LEU A 197 6.07 2.01 5.55
C LEU A 197 6.10 2.79 6.87
N LYS A 198 5.24 2.43 7.85
CA LYS A 198 5.22 3.10 9.17
C LYS A 198 6.54 2.95 9.94
N ASP A 199 7.31 1.87 9.70
CA ASP A 199 8.59 1.62 10.37
C ASP A 199 9.66 2.65 10.01
N VAL A 200 9.50 3.33 8.86
CA VAL A 200 10.31 4.47 8.43
C VAL A 200 9.58 5.80 8.59
N GLU A 201 8.59 5.85 9.50
CA GLU A 201 7.81 7.05 9.84
C GLU A 201 7.07 7.67 8.62
N ALA A 202 6.56 6.83 7.72
CA ALA A 202 5.68 7.29 6.64
C ALA A 202 4.39 7.95 7.16
N ASP A 203 3.99 9.06 6.56
CA ASP A 203 2.75 9.77 6.88
C ASP A 203 1.52 9.02 6.34
N VAL A 204 0.81 8.37 7.24
CA VAL A 204 -0.43 7.64 6.92
C VAL A 204 -1.58 8.55 6.46
N PHE A 205 -1.53 9.84 6.78
CA PHE A 205 -2.54 10.83 6.42
C PHE A 205 -2.17 11.65 5.18
N CYS A 206 -1.02 11.38 4.56
CA CYS A 206 -0.64 12.09 3.35
C CYS A 206 -1.69 11.85 2.25
N ASN A 207 -1.85 12.86 1.39
CA ASN A 207 -2.84 12.82 0.31
C ASN A 207 -2.62 11.59 -0.57
N ASP A 208 -3.68 10.96 -1.09
CA ASP A 208 -3.55 9.77 -1.93
C ASP A 208 -3.10 10.12 -3.37
N PHE A 209 -3.65 11.18 -3.97
CA PHE A 209 -3.52 11.47 -5.40
C PHE A 209 -3.34 12.97 -5.75
N GLY A 210 -3.05 13.79 -4.75
CA GLY A 210 -2.94 15.24 -4.84
C GLY A 210 -1.54 15.71 -5.20
N PHE A 211 -1.08 16.77 -4.54
CA PHE A 211 0.22 17.39 -4.81
C PHE A 211 1.36 16.68 -4.08
N PHE A 212 2.43 16.41 -4.82
CA PHE A 212 3.69 15.86 -4.33
C PHE A 212 4.85 16.66 -4.92
N ARG A 213 6.06 16.46 -4.39
CA ARG A 213 7.28 17.12 -4.87
C ARG A 213 7.56 16.69 -6.30
N LEU A 214 7.78 17.68 -7.17
CA LEU A 214 8.19 17.41 -8.54
C LEU A 214 9.57 16.74 -8.55
N PRO A 215 9.74 15.57 -9.20
CA PRO A 215 11.05 14.96 -9.39
C PRO A 215 11.98 15.88 -10.19
N LYS A 216 13.18 16.16 -9.67
CA LYS A 216 14.24 16.91 -10.34
C LYS A 216 15.55 16.14 -10.28
N ALA A 217 16.46 16.41 -11.21
CA ALA A 217 17.77 15.77 -11.22
C ALA A 217 18.54 15.99 -9.91
N SER A 218 18.30 17.11 -9.21
CA SER A 218 18.92 17.43 -7.93
C SER A 218 18.22 16.84 -6.70
N THR A 219 17.00 16.30 -6.84
CA THR A 219 16.20 15.80 -5.71
C THR A 219 15.93 14.30 -5.80
N ILE A 220 16.12 13.69 -6.96
CA ILE A 220 15.99 12.25 -7.16
C ILE A 220 17.21 11.57 -6.52
N VAL A 221 16.97 10.78 -5.48
CA VAL A 221 18.00 10.11 -4.67
C VAL A 221 17.98 8.59 -4.82
N PHE A 222 16.97 8.05 -5.50
CA PHE A 222 16.92 6.67 -5.99
C PHE A 222 16.07 6.61 -7.24
N SER A 223 16.45 5.78 -8.21
CA SER A 223 15.69 5.58 -9.44
C SER A 223 15.90 4.18 -10.01
N GLN A 224 14.79 3.47 -10.23
CA GLN A 224 14.70 2.26 -11.04
C GLN A 224 13.44 2.37 -11.91
N LEU A 225 13.56 3.12 -13.01
CA LEU A 225 12.42 3.46 -13.87
C LEU A 225 11.74 2.25 -14.54
N ASN A 226 12.45 1.12 -14.64
CA ASN A 226 11.92 -0.15 -15.11
C ASN A 226 11.15 -0.93 -14.04
N ASN A 227 11.26 -0.52 -12.77
CA ASN A 227 10.59 -1.17 -11.67
C ASN A 227 9.23 -0.51 -11.43
N THR A 228 8.26 -0.98 -12.21
CA THR A 228 6.86 -0.53 -12.21
C THR A 228 5.92 -1.69 -11.87
N TYR A 229 4.69 -1.36 -11.50
CA TYR A 229 3.76 -2.32 -10.91
C TYR A 229 2.48 -2.48 -11.71
N SER A 230 2.04 -3.71 -11.93
CA SER A 230 0.68 -3.93 -12.40
C SER A 230 -0.32 -3.65 -11.26
N MET A 231 -1.53 -3.21 -11.63
CA MET A 231 -2.61 -3.05 -10.66
C MET A 231 -2.96 -4.38 -9.97
N ALA A 232 -2.80 -5.51 -10.67
CA ALA A 232 -3.06 -6.83 -10.11
C ALA A 232 -2.06 -7.18 -9.00
N GLU A 233 -0.77 -6.86 -9.16
CA GLU A 233 0.24 -7.04 -8.12
C GLU A 233 -0.10 -6.22 -6.88
N PHE A 234 -0.49 -4.96 -7.03
CA PHE A 234 -0.90 -4.14 -5.89
C PHE A 234 -2.18 -4.61 -5.22
N ILE A 235 -3.18 -5.07 -5.99
CA ILE A 235 -4.39 -5.65 -5.39
C ILE A 235 -4.03 -6.89 -4.58
N ASN A 236 -3.23 -7.80 -5.14
CA ASN A 236 -2.83 -9.03 -4.46
C ASN A 236 -2.00 -8.74 -3.21
N TRP A 237 -1.02 -7.83 -3.31
CA TRP A 237 -0.22 -7.40 -2.18
C TRP A 237 -1.07 -6.73 -1.09
N SER A 238 -1.93 -5.78 -1.47
CA SER A 238 -2.80 -5.05 -0.56
C SER A 238 -3.79 -5.97 0.15
N THR A 239 -4.28 -7.02 -0.54
CA THR A 239 -5.18 -8.02 0.04
C THR A 239 -4.44 -8.84 1.11
N ARG A 240 -3.22 -9.32 0.82
CA ARG A 240 -2.40 -10.04 1.82
C ARG A 240 -2.07 -9.15 3.03
N TYR A 241 -1.75 -7.88 2.79
CA TYR A 241 -1.51 -6.92 3.86
C TYR A 241 -2.76 -6.76 4.72
N ASP A 242 -3.94 -6.60 4.11
CA ASP A 242 -5.21 -6.49 4.83
C ASP A 242 -5.56 -7.75 5.62
N ASP A 243 -5.36 -8.94 5.05
CA ASP A 243 -5.64 -10.22 5.73
C ASP A 243 -4.77 -10.39 6.98
N ASN A 244 -3.47 -10.08 6.86
CA ASN A 244 -2.53 -10.12 8.00
C ASN A 244 -2.90 -9.11 9.10
N ASN A 245 -3.56 -8.00 8.72
CA ASN A 245 -3.99 -6.94 9.64
C ASN A 245 -5.49 -7.01 9.98
N GLN A 246 -6.20 -8.07 9.56
CA GLN A 246 -7.64 -8.27 9.77
C GLN A 246 -8.56 -7.14 9.24
N ARG A 247 -8.25 -6.55 8.08
CA ARG A 247 -9.03 -5.45 7.47
C ARG A 247 -9.59 -5.78 6.07
N PRO A 248 -10.51 -6.75 5.92
CA PRO A 248 -10.98 -7.18 4.59
C PRO A 248 -11.70 -6.07 3.81
N LEU A 249 -11.50 -6.08 2.48
CA LEU A 249 -11.93 -5.02 1.54
C LEU A 249 -13.44 -5.04 1.22
N PHE A 250 -14.12 -6.17 1.44
CA PHE A 250 -15.55 -6.35 1.21
C PHE A 250 -16.19 -7.12 2.38
N VAL A 251 -17.10 -6.47 3.11
CA VAL A 251 -18.05 -7.15 4.01
C VAL A 251 -19.32 -7.40 3.20
N VAL A 252 -19.69 -8.68 2.99
CA VAL A 252 -20.91 -9.06 2.29
C VAL A 252 -22.11 -8.83 3.22
N PRO A 253 -23.12 -8.03 2.83
CA PRO A 253 -24.30 -7.80 3.66
C PRO A 253 -25.38 -8.86 3.38
N THR A 254 -25.85 -9.55 4.41
CA THR A 254 -27.12 -10.29 4.35
C THR A 254 -27.99 -9.94 5.54
N LYS A 255 -29.26 -9.62 5.24
CA LYS A 255 -30.32 -9.21 6.16
C LYS A 255 -30.65 -10.33 7.15
N LEU A 256 -30.66 -10.04 8.47
CA LEU A 256 -31.86 -10.10 9.34
C LEU A 256 -31.54 -9.90 10.85
N SER A 257 -32.43 -9.12 11.49
CA SER A 257 -32.58 -8.64 12.89
C SER A 257 -31.41 -7.95 13.59
N LYS A 258 -31.42 -6.61 13.54
CA LYS A 258 -30.54 -5.68 14.28
C LYS A 258 -30.74 -5.79 15.79
N ALA A 259 -29.67 -6.10 16.53
CA ALA A 259 -29.49 -5.46 17.83
C ALA A 259 -29.09 -4.00 17.54
N SER A 260 -29.82 -3.04 18.08
CA SER A 260 -29.61 -1.62 17.80
C SER A 260 -28.22 -1.19 18.28
N VAL A 261 -27.41 -0.61 17.41
CA VAL A 261 -26.07 -0.08 17.76
C VAL A 261 -26.19 1.04 18.80
N ILE A 262 -27.34 1.72 18.87
CA ILE A 262 -27.65 2.74 19.89
C ILE A 262 -27.69 2.14 21.31
N ASP A 263 -27.98 0.85 21.45
CA ASP A 263 -28.04 0.17 22.74
C ASP A 263 -26.66 -0.39 23.17
N SER A 264 -25.61 -0.19 22.36
CA SER A 264 -24.27 -0.67 22.68
C SER A 264 -23.62 0.13 23.81
N GLU A 265 -22.79 -0.55 24.60
CA GLU A 265 -22.07 0.04 25.74
C GLU A 265 -21.22 1.24 25.33
N TRP A 266 -20.53 1.15 24.19
CA TRP A 266 -19.68 2.22 23.68
C TRP A 266 -20.49 3.46 23.25
N PHE A 267 -21.67 3.26 22.65
CA PHE A 267 -22.52 4.38 22.23
C PHE A 267 -23.05 5.13 23.45
N GLN A 268 -23.47 4.41 24.48
CA GLN A 268 -23.89 4.98 25.76
C GLN A 268 -22.75 5.67 26.50
N ALA A 269 -21.54 5.11 26.47
CA ALA A 269 -20.36 5.73 27.07
C ALA A 269 -20.00 7.06 26.38
N LEU A 270 -20.10 7.12 25.06
CA LEU A 270 -19.82 8.33 24.29
C LEU A 270 -20.85 9.45 24.51
N ILE A 271 -22.14 9.12 24.66
CA ILE A 271 -23.19 10.11 25.00
C ILE A 271 -22.99 10.68 26.41
N LYS A 272 -22.42 9.91 27.33
CA LYS A 272 -22.13 10.39 28.69
C LYS A 272 -20.85 11.24 28.76
N ALA A 273 -20.01 11.22 27.73
CA ALA A 273 -18.82 12.05 27.65
C ALA A 273 -19.21 13.50 27.30
N VAL A 274 -19.25 14.35 28.32
CA VAL A 274 -19.67 15.78 28.21
C VAL A 274 -18.51 16.77 28.16
N ASP A 275 -17.29 16.36 28.53
CA ASP A 275 -16.09 17.21 28.54
C ASP A 275 -15.23 17.02 27.28
N ILE A 276 -15.88 16.95 26.13
CA ILE A 276 -15.19 16.77 24.85
C ILE A 276 -14.67 18.12 24.36
N LYS A 277 -13.35 18.24 24.14
CA LYS A 277 -12.73 19.43 23.56
C LYS A 277 -11.91 19.07 22.32
N GLY A 278 -11.99 19.91 21.30
CA GLY A 278 -11.16 19.78 20.09
C GLY A 278 -10.03 20.80 20.11
N GLN A 279 -8.80 20.35 19.86
CA GLN A 279 -7.66 21.21 19.51
C GLN A 279 -7.21 20.90 18.08
N LYS A 280 -6.40 21.77 17.48
CA LYS A 280 -5.87 21.55 16.13
C LYS A 280 -5.05 20.24 16.13
N GLY A 281 -5.50 19.25 15.35
CA GLY A 281 -4.87 17.92 15.28
C GLY A 281 -5.44 16.87 16.25
N GLN A 282 -6.43 17.21 17.08
CA GLN A 282 -7.11 16.27 17.98
C GLN A 282 -8.58 16.11 17.60
N ILE A 283 -9.07 14.87 17.64
CA ILE A 283 -10.48 14.58 17.45
C ILE A 283 -11.30 15.06 18.65
N GLY A 284 -12.39 15.76 18.40
CA GLY A 284 -13.21 16.39 19.45
C GLY A 284 -14.68 16.47 19.07
N ARG A 285 -15.38 17.49 19.59
CA ARG A 285 -16.84 17.64 19.55
C ARG A 285 -17.47 17.42 18.17
N ASN A 286 -16.91 18.05 17.13
CA ASN A 286 -17.42 17.91 15.77
C ASN A 286 -17.39 16.45 15.31
N ASN A 287 -16.33 15.72 15.66
CA ASN A 287 -16.15 14.33 15.28
C ASN A 287 -17.05 13.41 16.10
N ALA A 288 -17.24 13.70 17.40
CA ALA A 288 -18.18 12.98 18.24
C ALA A 288 -19.63 13.10 17.72
N ILE A 289 -20.10 14.33 17.48
CA ILE A 289 -21.45 14.60 16.96
C ILE A 289 -21.62 14.00 15.56
N PHE A 290 -20.60 14.07 14.70
CA PHE A 290 -20.65 13.44 13.37
C PHE A 290 -20.71 11.91 13.47
N THR A 291 -19.95 11.29 14.38
CA THR A 291 -19.94 9.84 14.60
C THR A 291 -21.30 9.37 15.11
N LEU A 292 -21.89 10.07 16.09
CA LEU A 292 -23.25 9.80 16.58
C LEU A 292 -24.29 9.94 15.46
N ALA A 293 -24.19 11.00 14.64
CA ALA A 293 -25.09 11.21 13.49
C ALA A 293 -25.02 10.06 12.48
N LEU A 294 -23.84 9.52 12.19
CA LEU A 294 -23.66 8.38 11.29
C LEU A 294 -24.27 7.09 11.84
N VAL A 295 -24.21 6.88 13.16
CA VAL A 295 -24.86 5.74 13.81
C VAL A 295 -26.37 5.87 13.73
N CYS A 296 -26.95 7.02 14.09
CA CYS A 296 -28.39 7.29 13.97
C CYS A 296 -28.88 7.09 12.52
N PHE A 297 -28.11 7.56 11.54
CA PHE A 297 -28.39 7.32 10.12
C PHE A 297 -28.37 5.83 9.77
N SER A 298 -27.35 5.08 10.20
CA SER A 298 -27.27 3.63 9.99
C SER A 298 -28.39 2.86 10.71
N GLU A 299 -28.91 3.42 11.79
CA GLU A 299 -30.05 2.91 12.54
C GLU A 299 -31.40 3.22 11.91
N GLY A 300 -31.42 4.05 10.85
CA GLY A 300 -32.64 4.40 10.11
C GLY A 300 -33.45 5.51 10.77
N TRP A 301 -32.84 6.30 11.67
CA TRP A 301 -33.49 7.51 12.17
C TRP A 301 -33.61 8.53 11.04
N ASP A 302 -34.72 9.25 10.98
CA ASP A 302 -34.83 10.39 10.09
C ASP A 302 -33.97 11.56 10.60
N LYS A 303 -33.78 12.53 9.71
CA LYS A 303 -32.89 13.66 9.96
C LYS A 303 -33.42 14.60 11.05
N SER A 304 -34.74 14.76 11.18
CA SER A 304 -35.34 15.61 12.22
C SER A 304 -35.12 14.99 13.59
N ARG A 305 -35.45 13.70 13.74
CA ARG A 305 -35.22 12.95 14.97
C ARG A 305 -33.75 12.96 15.41
N THR A 306 -32.83 12.83 14.46
CA THR A 306 -31.40 12.86 14.76
C THR A 306 -30.92 14.26 15.14
N TYR A 307 -31.51 15.31 14.55
CA TYR A 307 -31.23 16.68 14.97
C TYR A 307 -31.62 16.91 16.43
N ASP A 308 -32.84 16.55 16.81
CA ASP A 308 -33.35 16.77 18.17
C ASP A 308 -32.47 16.05 19.22
N PHE A 309 -32.08 14.80 18.94
CA PHE A 309 -31.17 14.03 19.79
C PHE A 309 -29.78 14.68 19.91
N LEU A 310 -29.20 15.14 18.80
CA LEU A 310 -27.87 15.77 18.81
C LEU A 310 -27.91 17.17 19.43
N ASP A 311 -29.02 17.88 19.34
CA ASP A 311 -29.22 19.18 20.00
C ASP A 311 -29.27 19.01 21.52
N GLU A 312 -30.00 18.01 22.01
CA GLU A 312 -30.03 17.64 23.43
C GLU A 312 -28.64 17.19 23.93
N TYR A 313 -27.94 16.32 23.18
CA TYR A 313 -26.57 15.94 23.53
C TYR A 313 -25.62 17.16 23.53
N ASN A 314 -25.73 18.04 22.53
CA ASN A 314 -24.89 19.24 22.43
C ASN A 314 -25.16 20.24 23.56
N TYR A 315 -26.41 20.36 24.02
CA TYR A 315 -26.77 21.17 25.19
C TYR A 315 -26.06 20.69 26.46
N ASN A 316 -25.86 19.38 26.59
CA ASN A 316 -25.18 18.77 27.73
C ASN A 316 -23.64 18.86 27.68
N LEU A 317 -23.04 19.24 26.54
CA LEU A 317 -21.58 19.43 26.43
C LEU A 317 -21.12 20.66 27.23
N ARG A 318 -20.01 20.53 27.97
CA ARG A 318 -19.36 21.69 28.64
C ARG A 318 -18.92 22.77 27.67
N HIS A 319 -18.70 22.38 26.42
CA HIS A 319 -18.34 23.25 25.32
C HIS A 319 -19.30 22.96 24.15
N PRO A 320 -20.47 23.58 24.04
CA PRO A 320 -21.41 23.30 22.96
C PRO A 320 -20.91 23.84 21.61
N LEU A 321 -21.41 23.26 20.52
CA LEU A 321 -21.32 23.81 19.16
C LEU A 321 -22.51 24.74 18.88
N ASN A 322 -22.35 25.64 17.90
CA ASN A 322 -23.46 26.45 17.42
C ASN A 322 -24.40 25.61 16.52
N GLY A 323 -25.69 25.97 16.50
CA GLY A 323 -26.71 25.20 15.76
C GLY A 323 -26.45 25.09 14.26
N SER A 324 -25.81 26.10 13.64
CA SER A 324 -25.42 26.05 12.22
C SER A 324 -24.36 24.99 11.93
N THR A 325 -23.41 24.77 12.85
CA THR A 325 -22.41 23.68 12.71
C THR A 325 -23.06 22.31 12.87
N ILE A 326 -24.01 22.16 13.80
CA ILE A 326 -24.77 20.90 13.95
C ILE A 326 -25.54 20.59 12.66
N HIS A 327 -26.20 21.58 12.08
CA HIS A 327 -26.88 21.44 10.79
C HIS A 327 -25.93 21.02 9.66
N SER A 328 -24.74 21.60 9.60
CA SER A 328 -23.70 21.24 8.61
C SER A 328 -23.19 19.81 8.78
N ILE A 329 -22.95 19.39 10.03
CA ILE A 329 -22.54 18.03 10.39
C ILE A 329 -23.63 17.02 10.01
N LEU A 330 -24.88 17.33 10.34
CA LEU A 330 -26.04 16.48 10.05
C LEU A 330 -26.28 16.37 8.54
N ASN A 331 -26.16 17.46 7.79
CA ASN A 331 -26.19 17.46 6.32
C ASN A 331 -25.10 16.56 5.74
N SER A 332 -23.90 16.60 6.31
CA SER A 332 -22.77 15.78 5.88
C SER A 332 -23.02 14.30 6.16
N ALA A 333 -23.54 13.95 7.34
CA ALA A 333 -23.84 12.56 7.71
C ALA A 333 -24.94 11.96 6.83
N TYR A 334 -26.02 12.72 6.58
CA TYR A 334 -27.16 12.30 5.76
C TYR A 334 -26.96 12.52 4.25
N SER A 335 -25.78 12.96 3.81
CA SER A 335 -25.47 13.15 2.38
C SER A 335 -25.42 11.85 1.57
N GLY A 336 -25.42 10.68 2.24
CA GLY A 336 -25.23 9.37 1.62
C GLY A 336 -23.78 9.04 1.25
N LYS A 337 -22.83 9.98 1.46
CA LYS A 337 -21.38 9.79 1.24
C LYS A 337 -20.75 8.76 2.19
N TYR A 338 -21.34 8.58 3.36
CA TYR A 338 -20.79 7.74 4.44
C TYR A 338 -21.76 6.58 4.74
N LYS A 339 -21.23 5.36 4.89
CA LYS A 339 -22.04 4.13 5.07
C LYS A 339 -22.19 3.69 6.54
N GLY A 340 -21.59 4.41 7.47
CA GLY A 340 -21.60 4.12 8.91
C GLY A 340 -20.42 4.80 9.62
N ALA A 341 -20.43 4.77 10.94
CA ALA A 341 -19.31 5.26 11.75
C ALA A 341 -18.09 4.32 11.64
N SER A 342 -16.88 4.89 11.55
CA SER A 342 -15.63 4.10 11.53
C SER A 342 -15.32 3.61 12.95
N LYS A 343 -15.02 2.31 13.08
CA LYS A 343 -14.65 1.68 14.34
C LYS A 343 -13.43 2.38 14.97
N GLU A 344 -12.42 2.67 14.17
CA GLU A 344 -11.19 3.32 14.61
C GLU A 344 -11.45 4.76 15.12
N TYR A 345 -12.36 5.49 14.49
CA TYR A 345 -12.78 6.82 14.97
C TYR A 345 -13.53 6.74 16.30
N ILE A 346 -14.35 5.70 16.50
CA ILE A 346 -15.06 5.46 17.74
C ILE A 346 -14.06 5.11 18.84
N GLU A 347 -13.16 4.15 18.61
CA GLU A 347 -12.11 3.75 19.56
C GLU A 347 -11.26 4.95 19.99
N ALA A 348 -10.81 5.76 19.03
CA ALA A 348 -10.03 6.95 19.35
C ALA A 348 -10.82 8.00 20.15
N LEU A 349 -12.13 8.16 19.91
CA LEU A 349 -12.98 9.06 20.70
C LEU A 349 -13.18 8.53 22.13
N LEU A 350 -13.34 7.22 22.30
CA LEU A 350 -13.46 6.59 23.61
C LEU A 350 -12.15 6.72 24.39
N ASP A 351 -11.01 6.40 23.77
CA ASP A 351 -9.69 6.49 24.40
C ASP A 351 -9.38 7.89 24.92
N LEU A 352 -9.80 8.92 24.17
CA LEU A 352 -9.44 10.31 24.47
C LEU A 352 -10.43 11.01 25.41
N HIS A 353 -11.71 10.63 25.39
CA HIS A 353 -12.78 11.37 26.09
C HIS A 353 -13.58 10.54 27.10
N VAL A 354 -13.35 9.23 27.20
CA VAL A 354 -14.02 8.33 28.15
C VAL A 354 -13.00 7.67 29.07
N ASN A 355 -13.23 7.73 30.38
CA ASN A 355 -12.39 7.03 31.35
C ASN A 355 -12.44 5.51 31.09
N ASN A 356 -11.26 4.89 30.94
CA ASN A 356 -11.10 3.49 30.52
C ASN A 356 -11.71 3.15 29.15
N GLY A 357 -11.85 4.13 28.25
CA GLY A 357 -12.41 3.93 26.91
C GLY A 357 -11.74 2.81 26.10
N HIS A 358 -10.43 2.63 26.28
CA HIS A 358 -9.62 1.57 25.65
C HIS A 358 -10.04 0.14 26.02
N SER A 359 -10.81 -0.03 27.10
CA SER A 359 -11.32 -1.34 27.54
C SER A 359 -12.70 -1.67 26.97
N ILE A 360 -13.39 -0.69 26.36
CA ILE A 360 -14.75 -0.86 25.83
C ILE A 360 -14.67 -1.48 24.44
N THR A 361 -15.28 -2.65 24.26
CA THR A 361 -15.28 -3.32 22.96
C THR A 361 -16.22 -2.61 21.98
N VAL A 362 -15.65 -2.02 20.93
CA VAL A 362 -16.43 -1.38 19.87
C VAL A 362 -16.92 -2.41 18.87
N SER A 363 -18.24 -2.61 18.86
CA SER A 363 -18.94 -3.37 17.83
C SER A 363 -19.92 -2.45 17.09
N THR A 364 -19.74 -2.34 15.78
CA THR A 364 -20.59 -1.51 14.91
C THR A 364 -21.64 -2.34 14.18
N GLY A 365 -22.09 -3.45 14.79
CA GLY A 365 -23.09 -4.36 14.21
C GLY A 365 -22.58 -5.26 13.07
N GLY A 366 -21.28 -5.59 13.04
CA GLY A 366 -20.70 -6.50 12.04
C GLY A 366 -21.05 -7.97 12.30
N ASN A 367 -21.66 -8.63 11.32
CA ASN A 367 -22.10 -10.02 11.38
C ASN A 367 -20.92 -11.02 11.46
N VAL A 368 -20.88 -11.84 12.52
CA VAL A 368 -20.09 -13.08 12.58
C VAL A 368 -21.01 -14.24 12.17
N TRP A 369 -20.54 -15.10 11.25
CA TRP A 369 -21.19 -16.40 10.99
C TRP A 369 -20.24 -17.54 11.34
N TYR A 370 -20.69 -18.42 12.23
CA TYR A 370 -20.10 -19.72 12.50
C TYR A 370 -21.10 -20.80 12.07
N LYS A 371 -20.76 -21.56 11.03
CA LYS A 371 -21.45 -22.81 10.68
C LYS A 371 -20.76 -23.90 11.48
N PHE A 372 -21.46 -24.58 12.39
CA PHE A 372 -20.90 -25.79 13.00
C PHE A 372 -20.55 -26.78 11.89
N LYS A 373 -19.25 -27.00 11.71
CA LYS A 373 -18.72 -28.05 10.84
C LYS A 373 -19.20 -29.37 11.44
N LYS A 374 -19.96 -30.19 10.71
CA LYS A 374 -20.14 -31.61 11.12
C LYS A 374 -18.76 -32.23 11.26
N ASP A 375 -18.48 -33.12 12.20
CA ASP A 375 -17.15 -33.72 12.28
C ASP A 375 -16.82 -34.51 11.01
N ARG A 376 -15.52 -34.63 10.68
CA ARG A 376 -15.06 -35.24 9.42
C ARG A 376 -15.60 -36.67 9.26
N GLU A 377 -15.74 -37.38 10.38
CA GLU A 377 -16.20 -38.77 10.45
C GLU A 377 -17.71 -38.91 10.11
N ASP A 378 -18.52 -37.89 10.36
CA ASP A 378 -19.97 -37.90 10.12
C ASP A 378 -20.35 -37.52 8.67
N ARG A 379 -19.37 -37.36 7.77
CA ARG A 379 -19.59 -36.89 6.39
C ARG A 379 -19.33 -37.99 5.36
N ILE A 380 -20.29 -38.18 4.45
CA ILE A 380 -20.21 -39.11 3.32
C ILE A 380 -19.14 -38.68 2.28
N ARG A 381 -18.84 -37.38 2.18
CA ARG A 381 -17.79 -36.84 1.30
C ARG A 381 -17.03 -35.73 2.02
N SER A 382 -15.70 -35.84 2.06
CA SER A 382 -14.82 -34.76 2.55
C SER A 382 -14.71 -33.63 1.51
N HIS A 383 -14.45 -32.41 1.96
CA HIS A 383 -14.30 -31.25 1.08
C HIS A 383 -12.97 -31.30 0.32
N TYR A 384 -12.90 -30.65 -0.85
CA TYR A 384 -11.68 -30.62 -1.67
C TYR A 384 -10.49 -29.97 -0.94
N ASP A 385 -10.73 -28.96 -0.11
CA ASP A 385 -9.67 -28.32 0.69
C ASP A 385 -9.10 -29.25 1.77
N GLU A 386 -9.93 -30.15 2.30
CA GLU A 386 -9.50 -31.17 3.27
C GLU A 386 -8.64 -32.22 2.58
N TRP A 387 -9.03 -32.65 1.37
CA TRP A 387 -8.20 -33.54 0.55
C TRP A 387 -6.92 -32.86 0.05
N GLU A 388 -6.96 -31.57 -0.28
CA GLU A 388 -5.76 -30.79 -0.59
C GLU A 388 -4.79 -30.83 0.59
N GLN A 389 -5.29 -30.65 1.81
CA GLN A 389 -4.48 -30.68 3.02
C GLN A 389 -3.91 -32.08 3.31
N ASP A 390 -4.68 -33.15 3.11
CA ASP A 390 -4.18 -34.52 3.28
C ASP A 390 -3.09 -34.85 2.24
N ILE A 391 -3.25 -34.41 0.99
CA ILE A 391 -2.24 -34.56 -0.06
C ILE A 391 -0.98 -33.77 0.29
N ILE A 392 -1.12 -32.52 0.75
CA ILE A 392 0.02 -31.71 1.21
C ILE A 392 0.74 -32.40 2.37
N THR A 393 0.00 -32.93 3.34
CA THR A 393 0.55 -33.62 4.51
C THR A 393 1.33 -34.86 4.08
N TYR A 394 0.77 -35.68 3.18
CA TYR A 394 1.44 -36.84 2.61
C TYR A 394 2.72 -36.46 1.85
N ILE A 395 2.65 -35.47 0.97
CA ILE A 395 3.82 -34.99 0.21
C ILE A 395 4.90 -34.48 1.15
N THR A 396 4.52 -33.76 2.20
CA THR A 396 5.47 -33.19 3.17
C THR A 396 6.13 -34.27 4.03
N ALA A 397 5.38 -35.29 4.45
CA ALA A 397 5.91 -36.40 5.24
C ALA A 397 6.90 -37.28 4.46
N GLU A 398 6.67 -37.46 3.16
CA GLU A 398 7.51 -38.27 2.27
C GLU A 398 8.62 -37.44 1.58
N ASN A 399 8.66 -36.12 1.78
CA ASN A 399 9.65 -35.27 1.12
C ASN A 399 11.03 -35.43 1.74
N GLU A 400 12.03 -35.63 0.90
CA GLU A 400 13.44 -35.55 1.28
C GLU A 400 13.97 -34.14 0.93
N PRO A 401 14.59 -33.40 1.87
CA PRO A 401 15.03 -32.02 1.63
C PRO A 401 16.02 -31.85 0.47
N SER A 402 16.74 -32.91 0.09
CA SER A 402 17.68 -32.90 -1.03
C SER A 402 17.02 -33.01 -2.41
N GLU A 403 15.74 -33.41 -2.48
CA GLU A 403 15.03 -33.59 -3.74
C GLU A 403 13.78 -32.68 -3.84
N PRO A 404 13.57 -31.99 -4.99
CA PRO A 404 12.45 -31.07 -5.15
C PRO A 404 11.09 -31.76 -5.29
N PHE A 405 11.05 -33.07 -5.56
CA PHE A 405 9.82 -33.82 -5.81
C PHE A 405 9.87 -35.21 -5.18
N ILE A 406 8.73 -35.69 -4.68
CA ILE A 406 8.53 -37.12 -4.43
C ILE A 406 8.03 -37.80 -5.70
N TRP A 407 8.52 -39.01 -5.98
CA TRP A 407 8.17 -39.75 -7.19
C TRP A 407 7.20 -40.89 -6.85
N ARG A 408 5.91 -40.65 -7.12
CA ARG A 408 4.80 -41.57 -6.87
C ARG A 408 3.80 -41.52 -8.02
N THR A 409 3.16 -42.64 -8.33
CA THR A 409 2.03 -42.67 -9.26
C THR A 409 0.78 -42.06 -8.62
N GLN A 410 -0.17 -41.59 -9.44
CA GLN A 410 -1.47 -41.16 -8.91
C GLN A 410 -2.20 -42.28 -8.15
N LYS A 411 -1.99 -43.53 -8.57
CA LYS A 411 -2.61 -44.70 -7.95
C LYS A 411 -2.09 -44.90 -6.52
N GLU A 412 -0.77 -44.80 -6.32
CA GLU A 412 -0.14 -44.90 -5.01
C GLU A 412 -0.63 -43.80 -4.06
N ILE A 413 -0.76 -42.56 -4.54
CA ILE A 413 -1.32 -41.45 -3.74
C ILE A 413 -2.79 -41.70 -3.38
N CYS A 414 -3.59 -42.20 -4.33
CA CYS A 414 -4.99 -42.55 -4.08
C CYS A 414 -5.13 -43.66 -3.04
N GLU A 415 -4.32 -44.71 -3.12
CA GLU A 415 -4.31 -45.84 -2.19
C GLU A 415 -3.86 -45.40 -0.80
N ALA A 416 -2.82 -44.57 -0.69
CA ALA A 416 -2.31 -44.08 0.59
C ALA A 416 -3.31 -43.16 1.33
N LEU A 417 -4.06 -42.34 0.60
CA LEU A 417 -4.99 -41.36 1.18
C LEU A 417 -6.45 -41.81 1.21
N GLY A 418 -6.78 -42.96 0.63
CA GLY A 418 -8.15 -43.44 0.50
C GLY A 418 -9.03 -42.54 -0.38
N ILE A 419 -8.44 -41.78 -1.31
CA ILE A 419 -9.16 -40.86 -2.22
C ILE A 419 -9.44 -41.49 -3.57
N SER A 420 -10.60 -41.18 -4.16
CA SER A 420 -10.85 -41.58 -5.54
C SER A 420 -9.97 -40.80 -6.52
N GLN A 421 -9.56 -41.42 -7.61
CA GLN A 421 -8.73 -40.77 -8.64
C GLN A 421 -9.42 -39.57 -9.29
N SER A 422 -10.76 -39.61 -9.42
CA SER A 422 -11.55 -38.47 -9.88
C SER A 422 -11.47 -37.27 -8.93
N THR A 423 -11.48 -37.52 -7.62
CA THR A 423 -11.34 -36.50 -6.58
C THR A 423 -9.93 -35.92 -6.59
N LEU A 424 -8.90 -36.78 -6.66
CA LEU A 424 -7.51 -36.34 -6.77
C LEU A 424 -7.30 -35.43 -7.99
N ASN A 425 -7.79 -35.82 -9.17
CA ASN A 425 -7.67 -35.01 -10.38
C ASN A 425 -8.40 -33.66 -10.27
N GLN A 426 -9.56 -33.62 -9.61
CA GLN A 426 -10.29 -32.38 -9.39
C GLN A 426 -9.53 -31.45 -8.44
N VAL A 427 -9.01 -31.99 -7.32
CA VAL A 427 -8.19 -31.24 -6.36
C VAL A 427 -6.95 -30.67 -7.04
N ILE A 428 -6.21 -31.47 -7.82
CA ILE A 428 -5.02 -30.99 -8.54
C ILE A 428 -5.37 -29.89 -9.54
N LYS A 429 -6.52 -29.98 -10.22
CA LYS A 429 -6.94 -28.97 -11.21
C LYS A 429 -7.29 -27.63 -10.57
N THR A 430 -7.79 -27.64 -9.34
CA THR A 430 -8.20 -26.43 -8.61
C THR A 430 -7.17 -25.93 -7.62
N SER A 431 -6.23 -26.78 -7.20
CA SER A 431 -5.21 -26.45 -6.20
C SER A 431 -4.24 -25.40 -6.73
N THR A 432 -3.92 -24.43 -5.88
CA THR A 432 -2.84 -23.45 -6.11
C THR A 432 -1.57 -23.80 -5.34
N LYS A 433 -1.59 -24.89 -4.56
CA LYS A 433 -0.53 -25.27 -3.61
C LYS A 433 0.25 -26.50 -4.03
N ILE A 434 -0.33 -27.37 -4.86
CA ILE A 434 0.28 -28.64 -5.28
C ILE A 434 0.85 -28.50 -6.69
N LEU A 435 2.09 -28.95 -6.88
CA LEU A 435 2.77 -29.00 -8.17
C LEU A 435 2.93 -30.45 -8.60
N LYS A 436 2.66 -30.72 -9.87
CA LYS A 436 2.81 -32.03 -10.51
C LYS A 436 3.68 -31.89 -11.75
N THR A 437 4.69 -32.76 -11.86
CA THR A 437 5.52 -32.90 -13.07
C THR A 437 5.52 -34.34 -13.56
N VAL A 438 5.81 -34.55 -14.83
CA VAL A 438 5.97 -35.89 -15.42
C VAL A 438 7.32 -35.93 -16.12
N HIS A 439 8.15 -36.89 -15.75
CA HIS A 439 9.48 -37.07 -16.31
C HIS A 439 9.58 -38.39 -17.08
N GLY A 440 10.06 -38.34 -18.32
CA GLY A 440 10.16 -39.50 -19.24
C GLY A 440 8.99 -39.63 -20.22
N LYS A 441 9.03 -40.66 -21.07
CA LYS A 441 7.99 -40.96 -22.09
C LYS A 441 7.56 -42.43 -22.04
N GLY A 442 6.28 -42.69 -22.30
CA GLY A 442 5.72 -44.05 -22.37
C GLY A 442 5.66 -44.76 -21.02
N ARG A 443 5.79 -46.09 -21.02
CA ARG A 443 5.61 -46.96 -19.84
C ARG A 443 6.57 -46.71 -18.67
N TYR A 444 7.62 -45.91 -18.87
CA TYR A 444 8.62 -45.58 -17.85
C TYR A 444 8.48 -44.15 -17.31
N SER A 445 7.41 -43.42 -17.64
CA SER A 445 7.19 -42.07 -17.12
C SER A 445 7.02 -42.10 -15.60
N LYS A 446 7.77 -41.26 -14.88
CA LYS A 446 7.61 -41.04 -13.44
C LYS A 446 6.82 -39.75 -13.21
N THR A 447 5.91 -39.77 -12.24
CA THR A 447 5.16 -38.57 -11.84
C THR A 447 5.77 -38.02 -10.56
N GLY A 448 6.19 -36.76 -10.61
CA GLY A 448 6.78 -36.03 -9.49
C GLY A 448 5.73 -35.14 -8.84
N TRP A 449 5.72 -35.09 -7.51
CA TRP A 449 4.81 -34.28 -6.70
C TRP A 449 5.58 -33.45 -5.71
N THR A 450 5.16 -32.21 -5.53
CA THR A 450 5.68 -31.32 -4.50
C THR A 450 4.63 -30.27 -4.15
N THR A 451 4.88 -29.48 -3.11
CA THR A 451 4.08 -28.30 -2.82
C THR A 451 4.83 -27.04 -3.25
N VAL A 452 4.11 -25.95 -3.49
CA VAL A 452 4.74 -24.65 -3.79
C VAL A 452 5.68 -24.24 -2.65
N ALA A 453 5.30 -24.49 -1.39
CA ALA A 453 6.12 -24.17 -0.22
C ALA A 453 7.42 -24.99 -0.19
N LEU A 454 7.35 -26.32 -0.37
CA LEU A 454 8.52 -27.19 -0.38
C LEU A 454 9.45 -26.88 -1.56
N PHE A 455 8.89 -26.57 -2.73
CA PHE A 455 9.69 -26.19 -3.89
C PHE A 455 10.39 -24.85 -3.69
N ILE A 456 9.72 -23.86 -3.08
CA ILE A 456 10.33 -22.58 -2.71
C ILE A 456 11.43 -22.80 -1.68
N GLN A 457 11.19 -23.62 -0.65
CA GLN A 457 12.18 -23.94 0.37
C GLN A 457 13.42 -24.60 -0.26
N TYR A 458 13.24 -25.61 -1.11
CA TYR A 458 14.32 -26.22 -1.88
C TYR A 458 15.09 -25.18 -2.72
N ALA A 459 14.38 -24.30 -3.44
CA ALA A 459 15.02 -23.25 -4.24
C ALA A 459 15.80 -22.25 -3.37
N MET A 460 15.29 -21.92 -2.18
CA MET A 460 15.98 -21.08 -1.21
C MET A 460 17.23 -21.75 -0.65
N ASP A 461 17.17 -23.05 -0.34
CA ASP A 461 18.32 -23.82 0.14
C ASP A 461 19.41 -23.92 -0.95
N GLN A 462 19.03 -24.14 -2.20
CA GLN A 462 19.95 -24.10 -3.35
C GLN A 462 20.57 -22.70 -3.55
N LEU A 463 19.77 -21.64 -3.37
CA LEU A 463 20.25 -20.26 -3.44
C LEU A 463 21.24 -19.95 -2.30
N GLN A 464 20.97 -20.40 -1.07
CA GLN A 464 21.87 -20.25 0.07
C GLN A 464 23.17 -21.02 -0.14
N ALA A 465 23.10 -22.26 -0.64
CA ALA A 465 24.28 -23.05 -0.98
C ALA A 465 25.12 -22.36 -2.08
N SER A 466 24.47 -21.79 -3.09
CA SER A 466 25.13 -21.01 -4.15
C SER A 466 25.78 -19.74 -3.60
N LYS A 467 25.09 -18.99 -2.74
CA LYS A 467 25.63 -17.81 -2.03
C LYS A 467 26.83 -18.17 -1.16
N ALA A 468 26.78 -19.30 -0.44
CA ALA A 468 27.90 -19.79 0.37
C ALA A 468 29.11 -20.14 -0.50
N LYS A 469 28.89 -20.77 -1.66
CA LYS A 469 29.94 -21.05 -2.65
C LYS A 469 30.53 -19.76 -3.23
N TYR A 470 29.69 -18.79 -3.58
CA TYR A 470 30.12 -17.46 -4.04
C TYR A 470 30.95 -16.74 -2.98
N ARG A 471 30.51 -16.76 -1.71
CA ARG A 471 31.27 -16.18 -0.58
C ARG A 471 32.63 -16.84 -0.42
N LYS A 472 32.73 -18.17 -0.56
CA LYS A 472 34.00 -18.90 -0.53
C LYS A 472 34.93 -18.49 -1.68
N GLN A 473 34.40 -18.32 -2.90
CA GLN A 473 35.17 -17.84 -4.05
C GLN A 473 35.64 -16.39 -3.87
N LEU A 474 34.77 -15.52 -3.35
CA LEU A 474 35.11 -14.13 -3.06
C LEU A 474 36.23 -14.04 -2.01
N LEU A 475 36.12 -14.83 -0.93
CA LEU A 475 37.17 -14.93 0.10
C LEU A 475 38.50 -15.39 -0.49
N GLN A 476 38.46 -16.38 -1.40
CA GLN A 476 39.65 -16.87 -2.07
C GLN A 476 40.32 -15.78 -2.92
N ILE A 477 39.55 -15.05 -3.76
CA ILE A 477 40.08 -13.95 -4.57
C ILE A 477 40.66 -12.84 -3.68
N ILE A 478 39.96 -12.48 -2.60
CA ILE A 478 40.45 -11.47 -1.66
C ILE A 478 41.77 -11.91 -1.05
N GLN A 479 41.88 -13.18 -0.63
CA GLN A 479 43.10 -13.72 -0.04
C GLN A 479 44.26 -13.74 -1.04
N GLU A 480 44.02 -14.21 -2.27
CA GLU A 480 45.03 -14.27 -3.34
C GLU A 480 45.67 -12.92 -3.63
N TRP A 481 44.93 -11.81 -3.53
CA TRP A 481 45.46 -10.48 -3.82
C TRP A 481 45.93 -9.73 -2.57
N THR A 482 45.28 -9.90 -1.42
CA THR A 482 45.68 -9.19 -0.19
C THR A 482 47.04 -9.61 0.35
N GLU A 483 47.47 -10.85 0.09
CA GLU A 483 48.81 -11.33 0.44
C GLU A 483 49.93 -10.66 -0.37
N VAL A 484 49.62 -10.10 -1.55
CA VAL A 484 50.60 -9.48 -2.46
C VAL A 484 50.58 -7.94 -2.36
N LEU A 485 49.63 -7.35 -1.61
CA LEU A 485 49.53 -5.90 -1.45
C LEU A 485 50.54 -5.35 -0.44
N GLU A 486 51.18 -4.23 -0.79
CA GLU A 486 52.01 -3.48 0.16
C GLU A 486 51.19 -2.91 1.32
N GLN A 487 51.75 -2.97 2.53
CA GLN A 487 51.13 -2.53 3.78
C GLN A 487 51.13 -1.00 3.93
N LEU A 488 50.48 -0.31 3.01
CA LEU A 488 50.25 1.13 3.06
C LEU A 488 49.10 1.48 4.04
N PRO A 489 48.97 2.73 4.52
CA PRO A 489 47.87 3.13 5.39
C PRO A 489 46.46 2.86 4.81
N SER A 490 46.34 2.82 3.48
CA SER A 490 45.13 2.44 2.75
C SER A 490 44.76 0.96 2.88
N TYR A 491 45.73 0.08 3.16
CA TYR A 491 45.51 -1.37 3.34
C TYR A 491 44.53 -1.63 4.49
N LYS A 492 44.70 -0.94 5.62
CA LYS A 492 43.79 -1.06 6.77
C LYS A 492 42.36 -0.65 6.42
N LYS A 493 42.20 0.39 5.58
CA LYS A 493 40.88 0.85 5.10
C LYS A 493 40.25 -0.18 4.16
N LEU A 494 41.04 -0.73 3.23
CA LEU A 494 40.61 -1.80 2.33
C LEU A 494 40.18 -3.05 3.11
N MET A 495 40.99 -3.52 4.05
CA MET A 495 40.69 -4.69 4.88
C MET A 495 39.43 -4.49 5.71
N ASN A 496 39.21 -3.30 6.28
CA ASN A 496 37.97 -2.98 6.98
C ASN A 496 36.74 -3.01 6.06
N SER A 497 36.84 -2.46 4.85
CA SER A 497 35.75 -2.48 3.86
C SER A 497 35.46 -3.90 3.35
N LEU A 498 36.49 -4.70 3.13
CA LEU A 498 36.35 -6.11 2.71
C LEU A 498 35.74 -6.95 3.85
N HIS A 499 36.16 -6.74 5.10
CA HIS A 499 35.58 -7.40 6.26
C HIS A 499 34.09 -7.07 6.42
N GLN A 500 33.70 -5.80 6.23
CA GLN A 500 32.28 -5.43 6.20
C GLN A 500 31.52 -6.11 5.07
N LEU A 501 32.10 -6.18 3.87
CA LEU A 501 31.47 -6.81 2.70
C LEU A 501 31.33 -8.34 2.86
N ILE A 502 32.25 -8.99 3.58
CA ILE A 502 32.23 -10.44 3.84
C ILE A 502 31.28 -10.80 4.98
N PHE A 503 31.19 -9.99 6.04
CA PHE A 503 30.54 -10.37 7.30
C PHE A 503 29.21 -9.65 7.61
N ASN A 504 28.87 -8.53 6.95
CA ASN A 504 27.59 -7.83 7.19
C ASN A 504 26.44 -8.20 6.24
N SER A 505 26.49 -9.35 5.59
CA SER A 505 25.32 -9.90 4.90
C SER A 505 24.64 -10.99 5.76
N HIS A 506 23.66 -10.54 6.57
CA HIS A 506 22.64 -11.28 7.35
C HIS A 506 22.99 -11.72 8.78
N ASP A 507 22.34 -11.09 9.79
CA ASP A 507 21.91 -11.73 11.06
C ASP A 507 21.15 -10.73 11.97
N GLN A 508 19.82 -10.70 11.88
CA GLN A 508 18.94 -10.22 12.97
C GLN A 508 17.70 -11.10 13.19
N ALA A 509 17.72 -12.35 12.72
CA ALA A 509 16.66 -13.31 13.03
C ALA A 509 17.24 -14.49 13.80
N THR A 510 16.72 -14.68 15.02
CA THR A 510 16.79 -15.88 15.89
C THR A 510 18.15 -16.28 16.46
N VAL A 511 18.33 -16.11 17.78
CA VAL A 511 18.22 -17.19 18.80
C VAL A 511 18.21 -16.51 20.19
N LYS A 512 17.03 -16.38 20.82
CA LYS A 512 16.93 -16.31 22.29
C LYS A 512 16.60 -17.72 22.76
N THR A 513 17.62 -18.54 22.96
CA THR A 513 17.52 -19.73 23.80
C THR A 513 17.74 -19.32 25.24
N PHE A 514 16.84 -19.84 26.07
CA PHE A 514 16.90 -19.92 27.52
C PHE A 514 18.31 -20.25 28.02
N GLU A 515 18.79 -19.48 29.00
CA GLU A 515 19.72 -19.98 30.01
C GLU A 515 19.04 -19.84 31.37
N GLU A 516 18.75 -20.99 31.98
CA GLU A 516 18.54 -21.13 33.42
C GLU A 516 19.87 -20.86 34.13
N SER A 517 19.85 -19.99 35.14
CA SER A 517 20.59 -20.18 36.40
C SER A 517 20.20 -19.06 37.38
N GLY A 518 19.30 -19.40 38.32
CA GLY A 518 18.82 -18.52 39.38
C GLY A 518 17.44 -18.93 39.87
#